data_AF-R4W6A6-F1
#
_entry.id   AF-R4W6A6-F1
#
_cell.length_a   1.000
_cell.length_b   1.000
_cell.length_c   1.000
_cell.angle_alpha   90.00
_cell.angle_beta   90.00
_cell.angle_gamma   90.00
#
_symmetry.space_group_name_H-M   'P 1'
#
loop_
_entity.id
_entity.type
_entity.pdbx_description
1 polymer ?
#
loop_
_entity_poly.entity_id
_entity_poly.type
_entity_poly.pdbx_seq_one_letter_code
_entity_poly.pdbx_strand_id
1 'polypeptide(L)'
;MTQPPSSGTGHSGDASVDGDSLGGDSTRGASSGDESFTDTARDRLAGSGVLDDLRDDDGEIALGRREALAYAGGAGVGLGGWKALHNVVLGYGVLAGTNVRDQDTAALVDQHFEVRSGVTAVSGYEVWSDGDSVGVYTDGERLDGVTIDDDAGTAERIDATYGLDGSPVAQLQADMRALADNEVSYEFFQTDEFLERVTSAAARPFTVDALRGPVFDSPDAEFVGEFADVDPRDAGGLVQGLKDGFREYSYYDVPRYAAGSVEDNILLGAVDLRKFFESPTDFHALANGENSGLFCTELVNRSIEAFHTVPATEQSPPIVAGCVYDERHKHSYTVLASAIRDDDQLVIPATFVDYTHSTLYDDLHLRWLLGEGVEAYNDRHRVTEIFWNSYASV
;
A
#
# COMPACT_ATOMS: atom_id res chain seq x y z
N MET A 1 -12.20 10.31 22.25
CA MET A 1 -11.21 9.34 21.73
C MET A 1 -10.00 9.36 22.65
N THR A 2 -9.90 8.34 23.49
CA THR A 2 -8.86 8.17 24.50
C THR A 2 -7.88 7.14 23.95
N GLN A 3 -6.59 7.46 23.92
CA GLN A 3 -5.54 6.48 23.56
C GLN A 3 -5.62 5.24 24.45
N PRO A 4 -5.29 4.04 23.92
CA PRO A 4 -5.22 2.83 24.73
C PRO A 4 -4.10 2.91 25.79
N PRO A 5 -4.24 2.23 26.94
CA PRO A 5 -3.23 2.23 27.98
C PRO A 5 -2.00 1.41 27.56
N SER A 6 -0.83 2.04 27.74
CA SER A 6 0.50 1.44 27.63
C SER A 6 0.65 0.22 28.54
N SER A 7 1.02 -0.93 27.96
CA SER A 7 1.44 -2.13 28.69
C SER A 7 2.83 -1.92 29.29
N GLY A 8 2.88 -1.38 30.50
CA GLY A 8 4.11 -1.27 31.30
C GLY A 8 4.46 -2.61 31.96
N THR A 9 5.60 -3.19 31.57
CA THR A 9 6.29 -4.23 32.37
C THR A 9 7.60 -3.66 32.88
N GLY A 10 7.74 -3.53 34.20
CA GLY A 10 9.00 -3.14 34.84
C GLY A 10 9.31 -3.97 36.08
N HIS A 11 10.42 -4.73 36.04
CA HIS A 11 11.44 -4.85 37.10
C HIS A 11 12.54 -5.81 36.63
N SER A 12 13.77 -5.34 36.40
CA SER A 12 14.87 -5.14 37.37
C SER A 12 15.64 -6.43 37.70
N GLY A 13 16.92 -6.47 37.32
CA GLY A 13 17.87 -7.52 37.73
C GLY A 13 19.27 -7.30 37.16
N ASP A 14 20.04 -6.42 37.81
CA ASP A 14 21.49 -6.27 37.63
C ASP A 14 22.25 -7.56 37.97
N ALA A 15 23.21 -7.94 37.12
CA ALA A 15 24.43 -8.64 37.55
C ALA A 15 25.54 -8.44 36.50
N SER A 16 26.54 -7.66 36.90
CA SER A 16 27.83 -7.48 36.24
C SER A 16 28.80 -8.61 36.61
N VAL A 17 29.51 -9.16 35.62
CA VAL A 17 30.77 -9.90 35.81
C VAL A 17 31.69 -9.67 34.60
N ASP A 18 32.85 -9.09 34.87
CA ASP A 18 34.02 -8.97 34.00
C ASP A 18 34.61 -10.35 33.62
N GLY A 19 35.18 -10.48 32.41
CA GLY A 19 35.93 -11.68 32.04
C GLY A 19 36.53 -11.65 30.63
N ASP A 20 37.75 -11.14 30.56
CA ASP A 20 38.58 -10.96 29.38
C ASP A 20 38.96 -12.26 28.62
N SER A 21 39.09 -12.11 27.29
CA SER A 21 40.22 -12.57 26.45
C SER A 21 40.15 -13.85 25.59
N LEU A 22 40.57 -13.62 24.32
CA LEU A 22 41.21 -14.47 23.31
C LEU A 22 40.37 -15.27 22.29
N GLY A 23 40.28 -14.69 21.08
CA GLY A 23 40.96 -15.22 19.88
C GLY A 23 40.22 -16.28 19.06
N GLY A 24 39.88 -15.94 17.81
CA GLY A 24 39.41 -16.91 16.82
C GLY A 24 38.90 -16.28 15.53
N ASP A 25 39.82 -15.87 14.67
CA ASP A 25 39.61 -15.49 13.27
C ASP A 25 39.00 -16.64 12.45
N SER A 26 37.85 -16.40 11.81
CA SER A 26 37.53 -16.98 10.50
C SER A 26 36.43 -16.21 9.78
N THR A 27 36.81 -15.76 8.60
CA THR A 27 36.12 -14.97 7.58
C THR A 27 35.00 -15.71 6.82
N ARG A 28 34.11 -14.88 6.22
CA ARG A 28 33.11 -15.08 5.11
C ARG A 28 31.66 -15.07 5.61
N GLY A 29 30.74 -14.21 5.16
CA GLY A 29 30.76 -13.13 4.17
C GLY A 29 29.32 -12.92 3.67
N ALA A 30 28.75 -11.73 3.83
CA ALA A 30 27.50 -11.30 3.17
C ALA A 30 27.34 -9.77 3.21
N SER A 31 27.06 -9.21 2.02
CA SER A 31 26.47 -7.91 1.67
C SER A 31 26.97 -6.62 2.34
N SER A 32 28.10 -6.10 1.86
CA SER A 32 28.35 -4.65 1.76
C SER A 32 28.32 -4.28 0.28
N GLY A 33 27.12 -4.04 -0.27
CA GLY A 33 26.89 -3.89 -1.70
C GLY A 33 26.52 -2.49 -2.18
N ASP A 34 25.83 -1.68 -1.37
CA ASP A 34 25.11 -0.52 -1.91
C ASP A 34 25.72 0.85 -1.55
N GLU A 35 26.42 0.97 -0.43
CA GLU A 35 27.00 2.26 -0.02
C GLU A 35 28.26 2.65 -0.83
N SER A 36 29.02 1.66 -1.34
CA SER A 36 30.26 1.95 -2.08
C SER A 36 30.02 2.49 -3.49
N PHE A 37 28.86 2.19 -4.09
CA PHE A 37 28.53 2.61 -5.45
C PHE A 37 27.96 4.03 -5.48
N THR A 38 27.21 4.42 -4.45
CA THR A 38 26.67 5.78 -4.29
C THR A 38 27.76 6.80 -3.94
N ASP A 39 28.72 6.44 -3.09
CA ASP A 39 29.87 7.30 -2.76
C ASP A 39 30.82 7.52 -3.94
N THR A 40 31.15 6.45 -4.68
CA THR A 40 32.03 6.58 -5.86
C THR A 40 31.38 7.32 -7.04
N ALA A 41 30.05 7.38 -7.07
CA ALA A 41 29.32 8.12 -8.08
C ALA A 41 29.05 9.59 -7.68
N ARG A 42 28.83 9.88 -6.39
CA ARG A 42 28.87 11.25 -5.84
C ARG A 42 30.22 11.93 -6.06
N ASP A 43 31.33 11.21 -5.87
CA ASP A 43 32.68 11.73 -6.16
C ASP A 43 32.88 12.04 -7.65
N ARG A 44 32.27 11.26 -8.55
CA ARG A 44 32.31 11.53 -10.00
C ARG A 44 31.45 12.74 -10.39
N LEU A 45 30.33 12.97 -9.72
CA LEU A 45 29.48 14.14 -9.93
C LEU A 45 30.11 15.43 -9.38
N ALA A 46 30.75 15.36 -8.21
CA ALA A 46 31.51 16.48 -7.64
C ALA A 46 32.66 16.93 -8.57
N GLY A 47 33.26 16.01 -9.32
CA GLY A 47 34.28 16.31 -10.34
C GLY A 47 33.75 16.82 -11.69
N SER A 48 32.43 16.81 -11.90
CA SER A 48 31.80 17.13 -13.21
C SER A 48 31.33 18.59 -13.36
N GLY A 49 31.34 19.37 -12.27
CA GLY A 49 30.86 20.76 -12.24
C GLY A 49 29.34 20.91 -12.23
N VAL A 50 28.58 19.85 -12.50
CA VAL A 50 27.10 19.87 -12.57
C VAL A 50 26.45 20.25 -11.24
N LEU A 51 27.03 19.83 -10.10
CA LEU A 51 26.53 20.19 -8.78
C LEU A 51 26.98 21.58 -8.32
N ASP A 52 28.09 22.10 -8.87
CA ASP A 52 28.59 23.43 -8.53
C ASP A 52 27.76 24.53 -9.21
N ASP A 53 27.20 24.26 -10.39
CA ASP A 53 26.24 25.15 -11.07
C ASP A 53 24.85 25.22 -10.38
N LEU A 54 24.59 24.32 -9.42
CA LEU A 54 23.32 24.21 -8.69
C LEU A 54 23.37 24.78 -7.27
N ARG A 55 24.57 25.15 -6.80
CA ARG A 55 24.79 25.70 -5.47
C ARG A 55 24.75 27.23 -5.51
N ASP A 56 24.13 27.83 -4.51
CA ASP A 56 24.23 29.27 -4.26
C ASP A 56 25.58 29.64 -3.64
N ASP A 57 25.79 30.94 -3.43
CA ASP A 57 27.02 31.49 -2.83
C ASP A 57 27.32 30.94 -1.42
N ASP A 58 26.31 30.35 -0.75
CA ASP A 58 26.41 29.74 0.58
C ASP A 58 26.64 28.21 0.52
N GLY A 59 26.67 27.63 -0.68
CA GLY A 59 26.91 26.20 -0.91
C GLY A 59 25.67 25.32 -0.79
N GLU A 60 24.49 25.92 -0.63
CA GLU A 60 23.19 25.24 -0.60
C GLU A 60 22.60 25.14 -2.00
N ILE A 61 21.80 24.11 -2.26
CA ILE A 61 21.17 23.91 -3.57
C ILE A 61 19.89 24.74 -3.63
N ALA A 62 19.99 25.93 -4.23
CA ALA A 62 18.88 26.87 -4.38
C ALA A 62 18.22 26.71 -5.77
N LEU A 63 17.29 25.76 -5.90
CA LEU A 63 16.51 25.56 -7.13
C LEU A 63 15.04 25.95 -6.91
N GLY A 64 14.52 26.89 -7.70
CA GLY A 64 13.10 27.18 -7.79
C GLY A 64 12.38 26.28 -8.81
N ARG A 65 11.03 26.18 -8.73
CA ARG A 65 10.20 25.40 -9.67
C ARG A 65 10.49 25.72 -11.15
N ARG A 66 10.77 26.98 -11.48
CA ARG A 66 11.12 27.40 -12.86
C ARG A 66 12.49 26.90 -13.31
N GLU A 67 13.48 26.86 -12.41
CA GLU A 67 14.81 26.33 -12.71
C GLU A 67 14.76 24.80 -12.78
N ALA A 68 14.01 24.14 -11.90
CA ALA A 68 13.76 22.70 -11.98
C ALA A 68 13.06 22.31 -13.31
N LEU A 69 12.07 23.09 -13.76
CA LEU A 69 11.44 22.93 -15.08
C LEU A 69 12.43 23.19 -16.24
N ALA A 70 13.31 24.17 -16.11
CA ALA A 70 14.35 24.44 -17.10
C ALA A 70 15.39 23.32 -17.16
N TYR A 71 15.71 22.68 -16.04
CA TYR A 71 16.57 21.50 -15.99
C TYR A 71 15.86 20.25 -16.53
N ALA A 72 14.61 20.01 -16.17
CA ALA A 72 13.81 18.92 -16.72
C ALA A 72 13.64 19.07 -18.25
N GLY A 73 13.37 20.29 -18.73
CA GLY A 73 13.27 20.60 -20.16
C GLY A 73 14.61 20.68 -20.90
N GLY A 74 15.67 21.15 -20.25
CA GLY A 74 17.01 21.35 -20.82
C GLY A 74 17.87 20.08 -20.85
N ALA A 75 17.80 19.25 -19.81
CA ALA A 75 18.46 17.93 -19.76
C ALA A 75 17.80 16.94 -20.74
N GLY A 76 16.56 17.19 -21.16
CA GLY A 76 15.88 16.43 -22.23
C GLY A 76 16.56 16.55 -23.60
N VAL A 77 17.39 17.57 -23.84
CA VAL A 77 18.02 17.83 -25.16
C VAL A 77 19.52 17.47 -25.17
N GLY A 78 20.20 17.49 -24.02
CA GLY A 78 21.64 17.23 -23.92
C GLY A 78 21.98 15.87 -23.32
N LEU A 79 22.50 14.95 -24.15
CA LEU A 79 23.22 13.70 -23.81
C LEU A 79 22.54 12.61 -22.95
N GLY A 80 21.41 12.87 -22.28
CA GLY A 80 20.59 11.87 -21.57
C GLY A 80 19.21 11.61 -22.17
N GLY A 81 18.78 12.50 -23.08
CA GLY A 81 17.42 12.59 -23.60
C GLY A 81 16.85 11.29 -24.17
N TRP A 82 17.63 10.46 -24.89
CA TRP A 82 17.06 9.22 -25.42
C TRP A 82 16.81 8.15 -24.33
N LYS A 83 17.67 8.04 -23.31
CA LYS A 83 17.51 7.04 -22.24
C LYS A 83 16.50 7.50 -21.18
N ALA A 84 16.47 8.80 -20.89
CA ALA A 84 15.43 9.42 -20.09
C ALA A 84 14.08 9.35 -20.83
N LEU A 85 13.98 9.72 -22.11
CA LEU A 85 12.75 9.61 -22.89
C LEU A 85 12.35 8.15 -23.14
N HIS A 86 13.30 7.21 -23.26
CA HIS A 86 13.02 5.77 -23.28
C HIS A 86 12.59 5.24 -21.91
N ASN A 87 13.07 5.77 -20.79
CA ASN A 87 12.49 5.42 -19.48
C ASN A 87 11.16 6.16 -19.21
N VAL A 88 10.97 7.36 -19.75
CA VAL A 88 9.77 8.20 -19.58
C VAL A 88 8.62 7.76 -20.50
N VAL A 89 8.93 7.29 -21.71
CA VAL A 89 7.94 6.88 -22.72
C VAL A 89 7.89 5.35 -22.88
N LEU A 90 9.01 4.66 -22.66
CA LEU A 90 9.15 3.20 -22.73
C LEU A 90 9.60 2.59 -21.38
N GLY A 91 9.51 3.30 -20.25
CA GLY A 91 9.69 2.70 -18.92
C GLY A 91 8.68 1.60 -18.62
N TYR A 92 7.60 1.59 -19.42
CA TYR A 92 6.62 0.51 -19.54
C TYR A 92 6.97 -0.52 -20.64
N GLY A 93 8.21 -0.56 -21.13
CA GLY A 93 8.65 -1.26 -22.33
C GLY A 93 9.87 -2.17 -22.14
N VAL A 94 9.60 -3.47 -22.07
CA VAL A 94 10.46 -4.56 -22.59
C VAL A 94 11.80 -4.79 -21.88
N LEU A 95 11.74 -5.18 -20.60
CA LEU A 95 12.49 -6.36 -20.17
C LEU A 95 11.44 -7.40 -19.77
N ALA A 96 11.39 -8.51 -20.51
CA ALA A 96 10.54 -9.63 -20.16
C ALA A 96 10.88 -10.08 -18.73
N GLY A 97 9.90 -9.96 -17.84
CA GLY A 97 9.96 -10.41 -16.46
C GLY A 97 8.59 -10.96 -16.12
N THR A 98 8.57 -12.12 -15.46
CA THR A 98 7.38 -12.90 -15.07
C THR A 98 6.21 -12.00 -14.74
N ASN A 99 5.14 -12.11 -15.54
CA ASN A 99 3.86 -11.45 -15.31
C ASN A 99 3.43 -11.68 -13.85
N VAL A 100 2.58 -10.83 -13.26
CA VAL A 100 1.95 -11.14 -11.96
C VAL A 100 1.35 -12.55 -11.97
N ARG A 101 0.80 -12.99 -13.11
CA ARG A 101 0.29 -14.35 -13.35
C ARG A 101 1.34 -15.47 -13.30
N ASP A 102 2.60 -15.14 -13.60
CA ASP A 102 3.71 -16.11 -13.68
C ASP A 102 4.56 -16.12 -12.40
N GLN A 103 4.22 -15.31 -11.41
CA GLN A 103 4.91 -15.21 -10.13
C GLN A 103 4.26 -16.11 -9.09
N ASP A 104 5.07 -16.66 -8.19
CA ASP A 104 4.58 -17.21 -6.92
C ASP A 104 4.26 -16.05 -5.97
N THR A 105 3.15 -15.36 -6.22
CA THR A 105 2.70 -14.21 -5.43
C THR A 105 2.22 -14.61 -4.04
N ALA A 106 1.89 -15.89 -3.80
CA ALA A 106 1.47 -16.38 -2.49
C ALA A 106 2.57 -16.17 -1.43
N ALA A 107 3.82 -16.48 -1.78
CA ALA A 107 4.97 -16.28 -0.89
C ALA A 107 5.26 -14.80 -0.57
N LEU A 108 4.77 -13.87 -1.39
CA LEU A 108 4.91 -12.42 -1.18
C LEU A 108 3.73 -11.84 -0.43
N VAL A 109 2.52 -12.38 -0.62
CA VAL A 109 1.34 -11.98 0.15
C VAL A 109 1.51 -12.33 1.61
N ASP A 110 2.03 -13.52 1.92
CA ASP A 110 2.25 -13.97 3.29
C ASP A 110 3.21 -13.04 4.08
N GLN A 111 4.09 -12.32 3.37
CA GLN A 111 4.93 -11.31 3.98
C GLN A 111 4.10 -10.09 4.37
N HIS A 112 4.06 -9.79 5.66
CA HIS A 112 3.32 -8.66 6.26
C HIS A 112 1.79 -8.75 6.24
N PHE A 113 1.21 -9.90 5.88
CA PHE A 113 -0.23 -10.14 6.00
C PHE A 113 -0.57 -10.70 7.38
N GLU A 114 -0.66 -9.79 8.34
CA GLU A 114 -0.94 -10.10 9.74
C GLU A 114 -2.18 -9.34 10.22
N VAL A 115 -2.81 -9.86 11.27
CA VAL A 115 -3.87 -9.13 11.97
C VAL A 115 -3.22 -7.98 12.72
N ARG A 116 -3.65 -6.74 12.44
CA ARG A 116 -3.02 -5.52 12.99
C ARG A 116 -3.84 -4.81 14.04
N SER A 117 -4.85 -5.50 14.53
CA SER A 117 -5.91 -5.05 15.42
C SER A 117 -6.99 -4.20 14.77
N GLY A 118 -8.24 -4.69 14.85
CA GLY A 118 -9.42 -4.03 14.33
C GLY A 118 -10.48 -3.88 15.41
N VAL A 119 -11.24 -2.79 15.36
CA VAL A 119 -12.43 -2.58 16.20
C VAL A 119 -13.63 -2.57 15.27
N THR A 120 -14.54 -3.52 15.46
CA THR A 120 -15.82 -3.52 14.75
C THR A 120 -16.95 -3.27 15.74
N ALA A 121 -17.74 -2.23 15.50
CA ALA A 121 -18.95 -1.97 16.27
C ALA A 121 -20.06 -2.94 15.82
N VAL A 122 -20.57 -3.76 16.74
CA VAL A 122 -21.61 -4.76 16.47
C VAL A 122 -22.62 -4.77 17.61
N SER A 123 -23.90 -4.58 17.28
CA SER A 123 -25.00 -4.69 18.26
C SER A 123 -24.84 -3.81 19.51
N GLY A 124 -24.17 -2.66 19.38
CA GLY A 124 -23.89 -1.73 20.50
C GLY A 124 -22.65 -2.09 21.33
N TYR A 125 -21.90 -3.12 20.93
CA TYR A 125 -20.61 -3.50 21.51
C TYR A 125 -19.47 -3.18 20.55
N GLU A 126 -18.27 -3.10 21.10
CA GLU A 126 -17.02 -3.07 20.33
C GLU A 126 -16.40 -4.46 20.37
N VAL A 127 -16.20 -5.08 19.21
CA VAL A 127 -15.42 -6.32 19.09
C VAL A 127 -14.02 -5.95 18.65
N TRP A 128 -13.04 -6.30 19.46
CA TRP A 128 -11.63 -6.03 19.18
C TRP A 128 -10.86 -7.33 19.04
N SER A 129 -9.89 -7.36 18.14
CA SER A 129 -8.91 -8.43 18.04
C SER A 129 -7.50 -7.85 17.92
N ASP A 130 -6.49 -8.59 18.38
CA ASP A 130 -5.06 -8.33 18.15
C ASP A 130 -4.35 -9.44 17.36
N GLY A 131 -5.10 -10.42 16.85
CA GLY A 131 -4.55 -11.59 16.15
C GLY A 131 -4.36 -12.81 17.03
N ASP A 132 -4.11 -12.62 18.33
CA ASP A 132 -3.95 -13.71 19.31
C ASP A 132 -5.21 -13.90 20.17
N SER A 133 -6.04 -12.87 20.26
CA SER A 133 -7.24 -12.86 21.07
C SER A 133 -8.35 -12.01 20.45
N VAL A 134 -9.58 -12.31 20.84
CA VAL A 134 -10.79 -11.57 20.47
C VAL A 134 -11.52 -11.20 21.75
N GLY A 135 -11.90 -9.94 21.91
CA GLY A 135 -12.60 -9.43 23.08
C GLY A 135 -13.84 -8.62 22.73
N VAL A 136 -14.81 -8.62 23.64
CA VAL A 136 -16.02 -7.81 23.56
C VAL A 136 -15.90 -6.69 24.60
N TYR A 137 -16.16 -5.46 24.18
CA TYR A 137 -15.96 -4.25 24.96
C TYR A 137 -17.22 -3.37 24.97
N THR A 138 -17.36 -2.58 26.04
CA THR A 138 -18.32 -1.47 26.13
C THR A 138 -17.63 -0.31 26.83
N ASP A 139 -17.74 0.90 26.29
CA ASP A 139 -17.13 2.11 26.87
C ASP A 139 -15.64 1.95 27.23
N GLY A 140 -14.89 1.15 26.45
CA GLY A 140 -13.47 0.83 26.68
C GLY A 140 -13.19 -0.24 27.76
N GLU A 141 -14.22 -0.79 28.41
CA GLU A 141 -14.08 -1.89 29.37
C GLU A 141 -14.32 -3.24 28.69
N ARG A 142 -13.40 -4.20 28.89
CA ARG A 142 -13.54 -5.56 28.38
C ARG A 142 -14.58 -6.32 29.20
N LEU A 143 -15.59 -6.85 28.53
CA LEU A 143 -16.67 -7.65 29.11
C LEU A 143 -16.36 -9.16 29.11
N ASP A 144 -15.87 -9.68 27.99
CA ASP A 144 -15.49 -11.09 27.80
C ASP A 144 -14.45 -11.21 26.66
N GLY A 145 -13.96 -12.42 26.40
CA GLY A 145 -13.21 -12.72 25.19
C GLY A 145 -12.58 -14.11 25.20
N VAL A 146 -11.93 -14.45 24.09
CA VAL A 146 -11.23 -15.72 23.85
C VAL A 146 -9.83 -15.48 23.32
N THR A 147 -8.95 -16.47 23.47
CA THR A 147 -7.72 -16.58 22.68
C THR A 147 -7.97 -17.44 21.45
N ILE A 148 -7.07 -17.39 20.46
CA ILE A 148 -7.13 -18.29 19.29
C ILE A 148 -7.01 -19.77 19.68
N ASP A 149 -6.37 -20.06 20.82
CA ASP A 149 -6.17 -21.41 21.34
C ASP A 149 -7.42 -22.01 21.99
N ASP A 150 -8.36 -21.17 22.44
CA ASP A 150 -9.59 -21.62 23.09
C ASP A 150 -10.45 -22.48 22.14
N ASP A 151 -11.42 -23.20 22.71
CA ASP A 151 -12.34 -24.02 21.93
C ASP A 151 -13.41 -23.17 21.23
N ALA A 152 -13.85 -23.62 20.05
CA ALA A 152 -14.85 -22.92 19.25
C ALA A 152 -16.18 -22.69 20.01
N GLY A 153 -16.56 -23.61 20.91
CA GLY A 153 -17.77 -23.48 21.71
C GLY A 153 -17.74 -22.32 22.70
N THR A 154 -16.55 -21.94 23.17
CA THR A 154 -16.38 -20.75 24.01
C THR A 154 -16.64 -19.47 23.21
N ALA A 155 -16.14 -19.36 21.99
CA ALA A 155 -16.38 -18.21 21.13
C ALA A 155 -17.86 -18.07 20.74
N GLU A 156 -18.51 -19.17 20.34
CA GLU A 156 -19.95 -19.22 20.04
C GLU A 156 -20.82 -18.81 21.24
N ARG A 157 -20.43 -19.22 22.46
CA ARG A 157 -21.11 -18.82 23.69
C ARG A 157 -21.04 -17.31 23.91
N ILE A 158 -19.91 -16.68 23.62
CA ILE A 158 -19.75 -15.22 23.78
C ILE A 158 -20.70 -14.51 22.82
N ASP A 159 -20.67 -14.86 21.53
CA ASP A 159 -21.59 -14.28 20.54
C ASP A 159 -23.06 -14.41 20.97
N ALA A 160 -23.46 -15.60 21.46
CA ALA A 160 -24.82 -15.83 21.95
C ALA A 160 -25.16 -15.06 23.23
N THR A 161 -24.18 -14.86 24.13
CA THR A 161 -24.37 -14.16 25.41
C THR A 161 -24.62 -12.68 25.20
N TYR A 162 -23.88 -12.06 24.28
CA TYR A 162 -23.99 -10.63 23.97
C TYR A 162 -24.91 -10.33 22.79
N GLY A 163 -25.46 -11.36 22.14
CA GLY A 163 -26.37 -11.20 21.00
C GLY A 163 -25.69 -10.54 19.80
N LEU A 164 -24.46 -10.97 19.49
CA LEU A 164 -23.64 -10.37 18.44
C LEU A 164 -24.06 -10.90 17.06
N ASP A 165 -24.73 -10.06 16.28
CA ASP A 165 -25.15 -10.38 14.92
C ASP A 165 -23.95 -10.75 14.03
N GLY A 166 -24.07 -11.86 13.31
CA GLY A 166 -23.03 -12.37 12.41
C GLY A 166 -21.94 -13.21 13.08
N SER A 167 -22.00 -13.42 14.39
CA SER A 167 -21.04 -14.24 15.16
C SER A 167 -19.57 -13.80 15.00
N PRO A 168 -19.26 -12.51 15.25
CA PRO A 168 -17.92 -11.96 15.06
C PRO A 168 -16.85 -12.67 15.89
N VAL A 169 -17.14 -13.06 17.14
CA VAL A 169 -16.14 -13.68 18.01
C VAL A 169 -15.77 -15.08 17.52
N ALA A 170 -16.76 -15.89 17.15
CA ALA A 170 -16.53 -17.22 16.57
C ALA A 170 -15.82 -17.15 15.22
N GLN A 171 -16.18 -16.18 14.36
CA GLN A 171 -15.52 -16.01 13.06
C GLN A 171 -14.04 -15.62 13.24
N LEU A 172 -13.78 -14.56 14.02
CA LEU A 172 -12.43 -14.06 14.22
C LEU A 172 -11.53 -15.11 14.87
N GLN A 173 -12.02 -15.82 15.90
CA GLN A 173 -11.26 -16.88 16.54
C GLN A 173 -10.85 -17.98 15.56
N ALA A 174 -11.79 -18.45 14.73
CA ALA A 174 -11.54 -19.54 13.78
C ALA A 174 -10.61 -19.12 12.64
N ASP A 175 -10.78 -17.91 12.10
CA ASP A 175 -9.98 -17.43 10.98
C ASP A 175 -8.57 -17.01 11.41
N MET A 176 -8.41 -16.45 12.61
CA MET A 176 -7.09 -16.09 13.16
C MET A 176 -6.26 -17.31 13.52
N ARG A 177 -6.90 -18.35 14.07
CA ARG A 177 -6.24 -19.65 14.24
C ARG A 177 -5.74 -20.20 12.90
N ALA A 178 -6.58 -20.17 11.87
CA ALA A 178 -6.18 -20.60 10.52
C ALA A 178 -4.99 -19.81 9.97
N LEU A 179 -4.97 -18.48 10.15
CA LEU A 179 -3.83 -17.64 9.77
C LEU A 179 -2.57 -18.01 10.57
N ALA A 180 -2.68 -18.17 11.89
CA ALA A 180 -1.55 -18.54 12.76
C ALA A 180 -0.96 -19.93 12.43
N ASP A 181 -1.81 -20.87 12.05
CA ASP A 181 -1.42 -22.24 11.70
C ASP A 181 -1.00 -22.39 10.22
N ASN A 182 -0.97 -21.31 9.44
CA ASN A 182 -0.76 -21.30 7.98
C ASN A 182 -1.76 -22.20 7.22
N GLU A 183 -2.98 -22.33 7.73
CA GLU A 183 -4.11 -23.02 7.10
C GLU A 183 -4.93 -22.06 6.21
N VAL A 184 -4.21 -21.31 5.37
CA VAL A 184 -4.77 -20.31 4.45
C VAL A 184 -4.32 -20.59 3.02
N SER A 185 -5.20 -20.36 2.05
CA SER A 185 -4.85 -20.39 0.63
C SER A 185 -5.08 -19.05 -0.04
N TYR A 186 -4.15 -18.67 -0.91
CA TYR A 186 -4.22 -17.44 -1.70
C TYR A 186 -4.62 -17.74 -3.13
N GLU A 187 -5.56 -16.97 -3.66
CA GLU A 187 -6.02 -17.07 -5.04
C GLU A 187 -5.90 -15.70 -5.72
N PHE A 188 -5.45 -15.66 -6.97
CA PHE A 188 -5.22 -14.40 -7.69
C PHE A 188 -6.02 -14.39 -8.99
N PHE A 189 -6.79 -13.33 -9.21
CA PHE A 189 -7.76 -13.24 -10.30
C PHE A 189 -7.72 -11.88 -10.99
N GLN A 190 -8.20 -11.82 -12.23
CA GLN A 190 -8.58 -10.52 -12.81
C GLN A 190 -9.71 -9.89 -12.00
N THR A 191 -9.88 -8.57 -12.11
CA THR A 191 -10.81 -7.81 -11.28
C THR A 191 -12.25 -8.34 -11.33
N ASP A 192 -12.78 -8.63 -12.52
CA ASP A 192 -14.16 -9.13 -12.65
C ASP A 192 -14.31 -10.55 -12.05
N GLU A 193 -13.34 -11.43 -12.31
CA GLU A 193 -13.29 -12.78 -11.76
C GLU A 193 -13.13 -12.78 -10.23
N PHE A 194 -12.33 -11.85 -9.70
CA PHE A 194 -12.17 -11.61 -8.26
C PHE A 194 -13.49 -11.22 -7.61
N LEU A 195 -14.20 -10.24 -8.17
CA LEU A 195 -15.48 -9.78 -7.63
C LEU A 195 -16.52 -10.91 -7.68
N GLU A 196 -16.59 -11.66 -8.77
CA GLU A 196 -17.46 -12.84 -8.89
C GLU A 196 -17.10 -13.91 -7.85
N ARG A 197 -15.81 -14.24 -7.72
CA ARG A 197 -15.31 -15.22 -6.76
C ARG A 197 -15.70 -14.88 -5.33
N VAL A 198 -15.46 -13.63 -4.90
CA VAL A 198 -15.76 -13.20 -3.52
C VAL A 198 -17.27 -13.18 -3.27
N THR A 199 -18.06 -12.69 -4.22
CA THR A 199 -19.54 -12.60 -4.06
C THR A 199 -20.24 -13.96 -4.11
N SER A 200 -19.61 -14.97 -4.73
CA SER A 200 -20.13 -16.35 -4.79
C SER A 200 -19.87 -17.20 -3.54
N ALA A 201 -19.01 -16.72 -2.62
CA ALA A 201 -18.54 -17.48 -1.46
C ALA A 201 -19.06 -16.93 -0.12
N ALA A 202 -18.79 -17.65 0.97
CA ALA A 202 -19.14 -17.19 2.30
C ALA A 202 -18.16 -16.09 2.75
N ALA A 203 -18.57 -14.83 2.65
CA ALA A 203 -17.75 -13.68 3.04
C ALA A 203 -17.38 -13.69 4.53
N ARG A 204 -16.20 -13.17 4.86
CA ARG A 204 -15.68 -13.04 6.23
C ARG A 204 -15.44 -11.56 6.57
N PRO A 205 -16.51 -10.75 6.71
CA PRO A 205 -16.39 -9.29 6.86
C PRO A 205 -15.62 -8.89 8.13
N PHE A 206 -15.86 -9.54 9.27
CA PHE A 206 -15.10 -9.25 10.50
C PHE A 206 -13.61 -9.55 10.36
N THR A 207 -13.26 -10.62 9.63
CA THR A 207 -11.87 -10.99 9.34
C THR A 207 -11.24 -9.96 8.43
N VAL A 208 -11.95 -9.48 7.40
CA VAL A 208 -11.50 -8.37 6.55
C VAL A 208 -11.28 -7.10 7.37
N ASP A 209 -12.20 -6.74 8.26
CA ASP A 209 -12.04 -5.58 9.15
C ASP A 209 -10.79 -5.70 10.05
N ALA A 210 -10.57 -6.87 10.65
CA ALA A 210 -9.39 -7.13 11.47
C ALA A 210 -8.08 -7.08 10.65
N LEU A 211 -8.14 -7.49 9.38
CA LEU A 211 -7.02 -7.40 8.45
C LEU A 211 -6.75 -5.97 7.99
N ARG A 212 -7.73 -5.06 7.97
CA ARG A 212 -7.53 -3.64 7.61
C ARG A 212 -6.74 -2.86 8.66
N GLY A 213 -6.79 -3.30 9.92
CA GLY A 213 -6.23 -2.53 11.03
C GLY A 213 -7.13 -1.34 11.42
N PRO A 214 -6.62 -0.35 12.17
CA PRO A 214 -7.40 0.81 12.56
C PRO A 214 -7.91 1.59 11.34
N VAL A 215 -9.22 1.84 11.31
CA VAL A 215 -9.94 2.54 10.23
C VAL A 215 -9.38 3.95 10.03
N PHE A 216 -9.32 4.40 8.78
CA PHE A 216 -8.97 5.78 8.46
C PHE A 216 -10.16 6.70 8.80
N ASP A 217 -9.94 7.69 9.67
CA ASP A 217 -10.93 8.72 10.01
C ASP A 217 -11.11 9.78 8.89
N SER A 218 -10.45 9.60 7.75
CA SER A 218 -10.48 10.51 6.60
C SER A 218 -10.01 9.78 5.34
N PRO A 219 -10.67 9.98 4.17
CA PRO A 219 -11.82 10.85 3.91
C PRO A 219 -13.14 10.28 4.44
N ASP A 220 -14.14 11.15 4.64
CA ASP A 220 -15.51 10.74 4.93
C ASP A 220 -16.13 9.97 3.74
N ALA A 221 -16.89 8.91 4.03
CA ALA A 221 -17.47 8.05 2.99
C ALA A 221 -18.39 8.80 2.02
N GLU A 222 -19.13 9.80 2.51
CA GLU A 222 -19.98 10.64 1.65
C GLU A 222 -19.16 11.34 0.57
N PHE A 223 -17.98 11.88 0.94
CA PHE A 223 -17.10 12.55 0.00
C PHE A 223 -16.50 11.58 -1.02
N VAL A 224 -16.07 10.40 -0.58
CA VAL A 224 -15.58 9.35 -1.51
C VAL A 224 -16.68 9.00 -2.52
N GLY A 225 -17.92 8.91 -2.05
CA GLY A 225 -19.04 8.60 -2.93
C GLY A 225 -19.35 9.69 -3.95
N GLU A 226 -19.22 10.97 -3.57
CA GLU A 226 -19.32 12.08 -4.51
C GLU A 226 -18.18 12.08 -5.53
N PHE A 227 -16.94 11.85 -5.08
CA PHE A 227 -15.76 11.81 -5.93
C PHE A 227 -15.81 10.67 -6.97
N ALA A 228 -16.29 9.50 -6.56
CA ALA A 228 -16.32 8.30 -7.39
C ALA A 228 -17.67 8.05 -8.10
N ASP A 229 -18.68 8.90 -7.87
CA ASP A 229 -20.06 8.76 -8.35
C ASP A 229 -20.66 7.36 -8.06
N VAL A 230 -20.34 6.80 -6.88
CA VAL A 230 -20.79 5.47 -6.44
C VAL A 230 -20.78 5.37 -4.92
N ASP A 231 -21.75 4.65 -4.33
CA ASP A 231 -21.73 4.39 -2.88
C ASP A 231 -20.48 3.57 -2.52
N PRO A 232 -19.61 4.01 -1.58
CA PRO A 232 -18.42 3.24 -1.20
C PRO A 232 -18.71 1.86 -0.59
N ARG A 233 -19.97 1.58 -0.24
CA ARG A 233 -20.45 0.23 0.12
C ARG A 233 -20.43 -0.74 -1.06
N ASP A 234 -20.53 -0.25 -2.30
CA ASP A 234 -20.38 -1.06 -3.52
C ASP A 234 -18.91 -1.08 -3.94
N ALA A 235 -18.15 -2.02 -3.38
CA ALA A 235 -16.72 -2.12 -3.68
C ALA A 235 -16.44 -2.46 -5.15
N GLY A 236 -17.34 -3.19 -5.81
CA GLY A 236 -17.21 -3.51 -7.23
C GLY A 236 -17.35 -2.26 -8.10
N GLY A 237 -18.38 -1.45 -7.83
CA GLY A 237 -18.58 -0.15 -8.46
C GLY A 237 -17.45 0.84 -8.16
N LEU A 238 -16.92 0.84 -6.92
CA LEU A 238 -15.86 1.74 -6.48
C LEU A 238 -14.56 1.60 -7.29
N VAL A 239 -14.23 0.41 -7.80
CA VAL A 239 -13.07 0.23 -8.68
C VAL A 239 -13.16 1.10 -9.94
N GLN A 240 -14.32 1.12 -10.62
CA GLN A 240 -14.48 1.96 -11.80
C GLN A 240 -14.75 3.42 -11.43
N GLY A 241 -15.49 3.67 -10.36
CA GLY A 241 -15.76 5.02 -9.86
C GLY A 241 -14.49 5.79 -9.54
N LEU A 242 -13.51 5.16 -8.87
CA LEU A 242 -12.19 5.77 -8.62
C LEU A 242 -11.41 6.03 -9.91
N LYS A 243 -11.48 5.12 -10.89
CA LYS A 243 -10.84 5.34 -12.20
C LYS A 243 -11.36 6.62 -12.86
N ASP A 244 -12.68 6.78 -12.87
CA ASP A 244 -13.36 7.91 -13.51
C ASP A 244 -13.15 9.20 -12.70
N GLY A 245 -13.24 9.14 -11.37
CA GLY A 245 -12.97 10.27 -10.47
C GLY A 245 -11.53 10.78 -10.56
N PHE A 246 -10.53 9.90 -10.53
CA PHE A 246 -9.13 10.33 -10.72
C PHE A 246 -8.89 10.98 -12.08
N ARG A 247 -9.60 10.50 -13.11
CA ARG A 247 -9.51 11.07 -14.44
C ARG A 247 -10.21 12.43 -14.55
N GLU A 248 -11.32 12.62 -13.84
CA GLU A 248 -12.05 13.89 -13.84
C GLU A 248 -11.32 14.98 -13.03
N TYR A 249 -10.80 14.63 -11.86
CA TYR A 249 -10.30 15.58 -10.87
C TYR A 249 -8.77 15.67 -10.81
N SER A 250 -8.05 14.87 -11.59
CA SER A 250 -6.59 14.90 -11.61
C SER A 250 -6.00 14.48 -12.96
N TYR A 251 -4.67 14.49 -13.02
CA TYR A 251 -3.83 14.07 -14.14
C TYR A 251 -2.53 13.50 -13.58
N TYR A 252 -1.75 12.81 -14.41
CA TYR A 252 -0.50 12.23 -13.94
C TYR A 252 0.56 13.32 -13.78
N ASP A 253 1.28 13.35 -12.65
CA ASP A 253 2.32 14.36 -12.39
C ASP A 253 3.61 14.05 -13.19
N VAL A 254 3.53 14.29 -14.51
CA VAL A 254 4.65 14.17 -15.44
C VAL A 254 5.85 15.04 -15.04
N PRO A 255 5.68 16.31 -14.58
CA PRO A 255 6.79 17.11 -14.09
C PRO A 255 7.55 16.46 -12.92
N ARG A 256 6.85 15.96 -11.89
CA ARG A 256 7.48 15.27 -10.76
C ARG A 256 8.12 13.95 -11.17
N TYR A 257 7.49 13.20 -12.07
CA TYR A 257 8.08 12.01 -12.67
C TYR A 257 9.41 12.30 -13.39
N ALA A 258 9.44 13.35 -14.21
CA ALA A 258 10.64 13.76 -14.94
C ALA A 258 11.74 14.26 -13.98
N ALA A 259 11.36 15.05 -12.97
CA ALA A 259 12.27 15.49 -11.91
C ALA A 259 12.91 14.30 -11.19
N GLY A 260 12.10 13.30 -10.82
CA GLY A 260 12.57 12.07 -10.21
C GLY A 260 13.51 11.25 -11.10
N SER A 261 13.22 11.18 -12.40
CA SER A 261 14.09 10.51 -13.37
C SER A 261 15.47 11.18 -13.46
N VAL A 262 15.52 12.52 -13.44
CA VAL A 262 16.77 13.29 -13.40
C VAL A 262 17.50 13.09 -12.08
N GLU A 263 16.80 13.21 -10.97
CA GLU A 263 17.32 12.98 -9.63
C GLU A 263 17.99 11.62 -9.51
N ASP A 264 17.32 10.55 -9.93
CA ASP A 264 17.81 9.18 -9.75
C ASP A 264 18.93 8.81 -10.73
N ASN A 265 18.84 9.24 -12.00
CA ASN A 265 19.73 8.76 -13.06
C ASN A 265 20.87 9.71 -13.39
N ILE A 266 20.70 11.02 -13.15
CA ILE A 266 21.70 12.05 -13.48
C ILE A 266 22.35 12.54 -12.20
N LEU A 267 21.55 12.88 -11.18
CA LEU A 267 22.05 13.40 -9.91
C LEU A 267 22.32 12.29 -8.87
N LEU A 268 21.92 11.06 -9.17
CA LEU A 268 22.15 9.87 -8.32
C LEU A 268 21.67 10.06 -6.88
N GLY A 269 20.50 10.69 -6.71
CA GLY A 269 19.92 10.98 -5.40
C GLY A 269 20.71 12.00 -4.57
N ALA A 270 21.54 12.84 -5.20
CA ALA A 270 22.24 13.92 -4.51
C ALA A 270 21.31 15.07 -4.09
N VAL A 271 20.15 15.21 -4.73
CA VAL A 271 19.20 16.30 -4.52
C VAL A 271 17.79 15.75 -4.64
N ASP A 272 16.90 16.10 -3.71
CA ASP A 272 15.47 15.87 -3.85
C ASP A 272 14.88 16.97 -4.76
N LEU A 273 14.66 16.63 -6.03
CA LEU A 273 14.03 17.50 -7.02
C LEU A 273 12.51 17.37 -7.00
N ARG A 274 11.99 16.22 -6.54
CA ARG A 274 10.55 15.92 -6.52
C ARG A 274 9.79 16.87 -5.62
N LYS A 275 10.36 17.26 -4.46
CA LYS A 275 9.75 18.20 -3.50
C LYS A 275 9.25 19.52 -4.09
N PHE A 276 9.83 19.98 -5.20
CA PHE A 276 9.43 21.26 -5.82
C PHE A 276 8.16 21.16 -6.68
N PHE A 277 7.67 19.94 -6.88
CA PHE A 277 6.47 19.63 -7.64
C PHE A 277 5.37 19.03 -6.77
N GLU A 278 5.65 18.79 -5.49
CA GLU A 278 4.65 18.31 -4.55
C GLU A 278 3.50 19.32 -4.38
N SER A 279 2.30 18.78 -4.30
CA SER A 279 1.06 19.51 -4.05
C SER A 279 0.16 18.68 -3.13
N PRO A 280 -0.86 19.28 -2.49
CA PRO A 280 -1.83 18.52 -1.72
C PRO A 280 -2.54 17.48 -2.60
N THR A 281 -2.64 16.24 -2.12
CA THR A 281 -3.16 15.09 -2.89
C THR A 281 -4.35 14.40 -2.23
N ASP A 282 -4.86 14.91 -1.12
CA ASP A 282 -6.07 14.40 -0.49
C ASP A 282 -7.30 14.61 -1.37
N PHE A 283 -8.36 13.87 -1.09
CA PHE A 283 -9.61 13.88 -1.85
C PHE A 283 -10.22 15.29 -2.00
N HIS A 284 -10.15 16.14 -0.98
CA HIS A 284 -10.64 17.51 -1.06
C HIS A 284 -9.78 18.38 -1.97
N ALA A 285 -8.45 18.27 -1.87
CA ALA A 285 -7.52 18.95 -2.76
C ALA A 285 -7.69 18.53 -4.22
N LEU A 286 -8.03 17.26 -4.48
CA LEU A 286 -8.36 16.77 -5.81
C LEU A 286 -9.61 17.47 -6.36
N ALA A 287 -10.74 17.39 -5.64
CA ALA A 287 -12.00 17.96 -6.10
C ALA A 287 -11.96 19.49 -6.24
N ASN A 288 -11.19 20.19 -5.40
CA ASN A 288 -11.05 21.64 -5.45
C ASN A 288 -10.03 22.14 -6.50
N GLY A 289 -9.33 21.23 -7.19
CA GLY A 289 -8.31 21.58 -8.18
C GLY A 289 -7.05 22.22 -7.58
N GLU A 290 -6.74 21.89 -6.32
CA GLU A 290 -5.56 22.40 -5.60
C GLU A 290 -4.29 21.58 -5.89
N ASN A 291 -4.46 20.40 -6.50
CA ASN A 291 -3.37 19.49 -6.86
C ASN A 291 -2.71 19.86 -8.20
N SER A 292 -1.44 19.49 -8.34
CA SER A 292 -0.67 19.57 -9.59
C SER A 292 -0.51 18.22 -10.29
N GLY A 293 -1.43 17.31 -10.05
CA GLY A 293 -1.40 15.92 -10.50
C GLY A 293 -1.07 14.93 -9.39
N LEU A 294 -1.23 13.66 -9.70
CA LEU A 294 -0.93 12.53 -8.81
C LEU A 294 0.22 11.70 -9.37
N PHE A 295 1.07 11.22 -8.46
CA PHE A 295 2.02 10.14 -8.71
C PHE A 295 1.39 8.78 -8.39
N CYS A 296 2.01 7.69 -8.84
CA CYS A 296 1.48 6.33 -8.64
C CYS A 296 1.28 6.00 -7.16
N THR A 297 2.19 6.42 -6.28
CA THR A 297 2.05 6.28 -4.82
C THR A 297 0.83 7.00 -4.26
N GLU A 298 0.50 8.21 -4.73
CA GLU A 298 -0.68 8.92 -4.24
C GLU A 298 -1.98 8.32 -4.75
N LEU A 299 -2.01 7.81 -5.99
CA LEU A 299 -3.15 7.04 -6.51
C LEU A 299 -3.42 5.81 -5.65
N VAL A 300 -2.37 5.08 -5.24
CA VAL A 300 -2.49 3.93 -4.35
C VAL A 300 -3.03 4.36 -2.99
N ASN A 301 -2.44 5.37 -2.35
CA ASN A 301 -2.87 5.84 -1.04
C ASN A 301 -4.34 6.28 -1.04
N ARG A 302 -4.77 7.06 -2.05
CA ARG A 302 -6.17 7.48 -2.20
C ARG A 302 -7.11 6.30 -2.46
N SER A 303 -6.67 5.29 -3.19
CA SER A 303 -7.48 4.09 -3.40
C SER A 303 -7.65 3.29 -2.10
N ILE A 304 -6.60 3.12 -1.29
CA ILE A 304 -6.66 2.42 0.00
C ILE A 304 -7.64 3.14 0.94
N GLU A 305 -7.49 4.47 1.07
CA GLU A 305 -8.40 5.33 1.83
C GLU A 305 -9.86 5.16 1.40
N ALA A 306 -10.13 5.17 0.09
CA ALA A 306 -11.49 5.01 -0.43
C ALA A 306 -12.09 3.63 -0.12
N PHE A 307 -11.33 2.54 -0.26
CA PHE A 307 -11.84 1.20 0.04
C PHE A 307 -12.07 0.97 1.55
N HIS A 308 -11.41 1.75 2.40
CA HIS A 308 -11.44 1.61 3.87
C HIS A 308 -12.29 2.67 4.58
N THR A 309 -12.94 3.57 3.84
CA THR A 309 -13.81 4.64 4.39
C THR A 309 -15.10 4.13 5.04
N VAL A 310 -15.53 2.90 4.70
CA VAL A 310 -16.71 2.23 5.29
C VAL A 310 -16.28 0.92 5.94
N PRO A 311 -16.83 0.53 7.11
CA PRO A 311 -16.56 -0.77 7.73
C PRO A 311 -16.78 -1.94 6.77
N ALA A 312 -15.95 -2.98 6.86
CA ALA A 312 -16.07 -4.15 5.98
C ALA A 312 -17.41 -4.87 6.14
N THR A 313 -18.03 -4.77 7.31
CA THR A 313 -19.38 -5.30 7.59
C THR A 313 -20.51 -4.61 6.84
N GLU A 314 -20.29 -3.39 6.34
CA GLU A 314 -21.24 -2.63 5.53
C GLU A 314 -20.91 -2.66 4.03
N GLN A 315 -19.75 -3.21 3.66
CA GLN A 315 -19.26 -3.22 2.28
C GLN A 315 -19.57 -4.56 1.58
N SER A 316 -19.91 -4.49 0.30
CA SER A 316 -20.24 -5.65 -0.53
C SER A 316 -19.52 -5.59 -1.89
N PRO A 317 -18.57 -6.50 -2.18
CA PRO A 317 -17.93 -7.40 -1.21
C PRO A 317 -17.03 -6.66 -0.20
N PRO A 318 -16.71 -7.25 0.96
CA PRO A 318 -15.74 -6.67 1.90
C PRO A 318 -14.31 -6.75 1.35
N ILE A 319 -13.61 -5.63 1.29
CA ILE A 319 -12.27 -5.52 0.69
C ILE A 319 -11.22 -5.03 1.68
N VAL A 320 -10.07 -5.69 1.77
CA VAL A 320 -8.83 -5.09 2.30
C VAL A 320 -7.98 -4.62 1.11
N ALA A 321 -7.29 -3.51 1.28
CA ALA A 321 -6.54 -2.84 0.22
C ALA A 321 -5.12 -2.56 0.72
N GLY A 322 -4.15 -2.68 -0.17
CA GLY A 322 -2.75 -2.48 0.14
C GLY A 322 -1.98 -1.88 -1.02
N CYS A 323 -0.74 -1.48 -0.74
CA CYS A 323 0.19 -1.01 -1.74
C CYS A 323 1.06 -2.17 -2.23
N VAL A 324 1.21 -2.30 -3.53
CA VAL A 324 2.20 -3.17 -4.16
C VAL A 324 3.29 -2.32 -4.77
N TYR A 325 4.53 -2.65 -4.45
CA TYR A 325 5.69 -1.98 -5.00
C TYR A 325 6.39 -2.86 -6.04
N ASP A 326 6.63 -2.29 -7.21
CA ASP A 326 7.48 -2.82 -8.27
C ASP A 326 8.80 -2.04 -8.27
N GLU A 327 9.81 -2.59 -7.59
CA GLU A 327 11.15 -2.00 -7.49
C GLU A 327 11.79 -1.74 -8.86
N ARG A 328 11.50 -2.57 -9.87
CA ARG A 328 12.12 -2.45 -11.19
C ARG A 328 11.78 -1.12 -11.86
N HIS A 329 10.54 -0.66 -11.68
CA HIS A 329 10.03 0.56 -12.29
C HIS A 329 9.83 1.68 -11.27
N LYS A 330 10.13 1.43 -9.98
CA LYS A 330 9.76 2.28 -8.85
C LYS A 330 8.28 2.66 -8.92
N HIS A 331 7.45 1.68 -9.26
CA HIS A 331 6.03 1.86 -9.51
C HIS A 331 5.21 1.28 -8.38
N SER A 332 4.13 1.95 -8.03
CA SER A 332 3.22 1.52 -6.97
C SER A 332 1.83 1.33 -7.57
N TYR A 333 1.17 0.23 -7.23
CA TYR A 333 -0.21 -0.06 -7.62
C TYR A 333 -0.95 -0.73 -6.46
N THR A 334 -2.26 -0.88 -6.57
CA THR A 334 -3.13 -1.31 -5.48
C THR A 334 -3.36 -2.82 -5.53
N VAL A 335 -3.23 -3.51 -4.41
CA VAL A 335 -3.81 -4.85 -4.23
C VAL A 335 -5.15 -4.72 -3.53
N LEU A 336 -6.16 -5.43 -4.02
CA LEU A 336 -7.45 -5.60 -3.36
C LEU A 336 -7.58 -7.09 -3.02
N ALA A 337 -7.94 -7.40 -1.79
CA ALA A 337 -8.17 -8.76 -1.34
C ALA A 337 -9.43 -8.84 -0.49
N SER A 338 -9.94 -10.07 -0.31
CA SER A 338 -11.04 -10.35 0.61
C SER A 338 -10.73 -11.62 1.39
N ALA A 339 -11.50 -11.89 2.44
CA ALA A 339 -11.48 -13.16 3.15
C ALA A 339 -12.81 -13.86 2.94
N ILE A 340 -12.76 -15.11 2.51
CA ILE A 340 -13.92 -15.97 2.32
C ILE A 340 -13.67 -17.32 2.99
N ARG A 341 -14.74 -18.08 3.21
CA ARG A 341 -14.62 -19.53 3.37
C ARG A 341 -15.24 -20.31 2.25
N ASP A 342 -14.52 -21.35 1.88
CA ASP A 342 -14.87 -22.32 0.84
C ASP A 342 -14.52 -23.71 1.37
N ASP A 343 -15.50 -24.62 1.42
CA ASP A 343 -15.36 -25.96 2.01
C ASP A 343 -14.61 -25.98 3.36
N ASP A 344 -15.00 -25.07 4.27
CA ASP A 344 -14.38 -24.87 5.59
C ASP A 344 -12.90 -24.46 5.59
N GLN A 345 -12.32 -24.09 4.45
CA GLN A 345 -10.97 -23.54 4.36
C GLN A 345 -11.01 -22.00 4.29
N LEU A 346 -10.06 -21.32 4.95
CA LEU A 346 -9.87 -19.88 4.80
C LEU A 346 -9.15 -19.61 3.48
N VAL A 347 -9.79 -18.84 2.61
CA VAL A 347 -9.23 -18.44 1.31
C VAL A 347 -9.16 -16.93 1.24
N ILE A 348 -8.05 -16.41 0.72
CA ILE A 348 -7.81 -15.00 0.46
C ILE A 348 -7.71 -14.78 -1.06
N PRO A 349 -8.84 -14.53 -1.74
CA PRO A 349 -8.82 -14.03 -3.11
C PRO A 349 -8.21 -12.64 -3.16
N ALA A 350 -7.44 -12.35 -4.21
CA ALA A 350 -6.84 -11.04 -4.46
C ALA A 350 -6.83 -10.68 -5.96
N THR A 351 -6.83 -9.38 -6.23
CA THR A 351 -6.62 -8.77 -7.56
C THR A 351 -5.69 -7.57 -7.43
N PHE A 352 -5.06 -7.20 -8.54
CA PHE A 352 -4.19 -6.02 -8.63
C PHE A 352 -4.74 -4.97 -9.60
N VAL A 353 -4.75 -3.72 -9.15
CA VAL A 353 -5.38 -2.58 -9.83
C VAL A 353 -4.39 -1.43 -9.93
N ASP A 354 -4.17 -0.89 -11.12
CA ASP A 354 -3.33 0.28 -11.38
C ASP A 354 -4.14 1.42 -12.01
N TYR A 355 -4.36 2.48 -11.22
CA TYR A 355 -5.05 3.69 -11.66
C TYR A 355 -4.15 4.66 -12.42
N THR A 356 -2.84 4.43 -12.51
CA THR A 356 -1.89 5.35 -13.17
C THR A 356 -2.23 5.59 -14.63
N HIS A 357 -2.79 4.57 -15.28
CA HIS A 357 -3.24 4.71 -16.65
C HIS A 357 -4.41 5.68 -16.78
N SER A 358 -5.34 5.74 -15.81
CA SER A 358 -6.53 6.61 -15.88
C SER A 358 -6.17 8.09 -15.98
N THR A 359 -5.07 8.49 -15.33
CA THR A 359 -4.58 9.87 -15.31
C THR A 359 -3.57 10.19 -16.42
N LEU A 360 -2.92 9.18 -17.03
CA LEU A 360 -2.04 9.33 -18.19
C LEU A 360 -2.79 9.49 -19.53
N TYR A 361 -4.06 9.09 -19.58
CA TYR A 361 -4.85 8.97 -20.81
C TYR A 361 -5.01 10.26 -21.60
N ASP A 362 -5.25 11.37 -20.91
CA ASP A 362 -5.62 12.64 -21.55
C ASP A 362 -4.38 13.47 -21.96
N ASP A 363 -3.24 13.29 -21.27
CA ASP A 363 -2.01 14.08 -21.52
C ASP A 363 -1.20 13.63 -22.76
N LEU A 364 -1.16 12.32 -23.04
CA LEU A 364 -0.30 11.79 -24.11
C LEU A 364 -1.06 11.31 -25.35
N HIS A 365 -2.39 11.23 -25.31
CA HIS A 365 -3.23 10.71 -26.41
C HIS A 365 -2.81 9.29 -26.88
N LEU A 366 -2.14 8.51 -26.01
CA LEU A 366 -1.60 7.18 -26.34
C LEU A 366 -2.59 6.04 -26.04
N ARG A 367 -3.88 6.24 -26.34
CA ARG A 367 -4.95 5.27 -26.07
C ARG A 367 -4.66 3.86 -26.59
N TRP A 368 -4.07 3.76 -27.78
CA TRP A 368 -3.80 2.49 -28.45
C TRP A 368 -2.61 1.70 -27.86
N LEU A 369 -1.69 2.36 -27.15
CA LEU A 369 -0.46 1.72 -26.67
C LEU A 369 -0.58 1.19 -25.23
N LEU A 370 -1.44 1.80 -24.41
CA LEU A 370 -1.44 1.63 -22.96
C LEU A 370 -2.57 0.73 -22.40
N GLY A 371 -3.72 0.61 -23.07
CA GLY A 371 -4.81 -0.33 -22.74
C GLY A 371 -5.83 0.23 -21.74
N GLU A 372 -7.14 0.12 -22.03
CA GLU A 372 -8.23 0.91 -21.39
C GLU A 372 -8.63 0.46 -19.96
N GLY A 373 -8.00 -0.59 -19.44
CA GLY A 373 -8.34 -1.20 -18.16
C GLY A 373 -7.50 -0.71 -16.99
N VAL A 374 -7.98 -0.98 -15.77
CA VAL A 374 -7.25 -0.77 -14.52
C VAL A 374 -6.43 -1.99 -14.11
N GLU A 375 -6.40 -3.03 -14.92
CA GLU A 375 -5.74 -4.28 -14.56
C GLU A 375 -4.22 -4.17 -14.60
N ALA A 376 -3.58 -4.54 -13.49
CA ALA A 376 -2.13 -4.70 -13.43
C ALA A 376 -1.64 -6.07 -13.96
N TYR A 377 -2.53 -6.95 -14.45
CA TYR A 377 -2.21 -8.28 -15.00
C TYR A 377 -1.65 -8.24 -16.44
N ASN A 378 -0.62 -7.42 -16.64
CA ASN A 378 0.07 -7.28 -17.92
C ASN A 378 1.59 -7.43 -17.73
N ASP A 379 2.34 -7.51 -18.83
CA ASP A 379 3.79 -7.75 -18.82
C ASP A 379 4.61 -6.56 -18.28
N ARG A 380 3.94 -5.53 -17.75
CA ARG A 380 4.56 -4.30 -17.23
C ARG A 380 4.66 -4.28 -15.71
N HIS A 381 3.92 -5.13 -15.01
CA HIS A 381 3.88 -5.13 -13.55
C HIS A 381 4.57 -6.36 -12.97
N ARG A 382 5.31 -6.11 -11.89
CA ARG A 382 5.84 -7.15 -11.02
C ARG A 382 5.45 -6.87 -9.57
N VAL A 383 5.23 -7.92 -8.79
CA VAL A 383 5.08 -7.81 -7.33
C VAL A 383 6.48 -8.01 -6.76
N THR A 384 7.08 -6.95 -6.21
CA THR A 384 8.31 -7.10 -5.41
C THR A 384 7.95 -7.18 -3.94
N GLU A 385 7.13 -6.25 -3.47
CA GLU A 385 6.69 -6.17 -2.07
C GLU A 385 5.21 -5.81 -2.00
N ILE A 386 4.53 -6.30 -0.96
CA ILE A 386 3.14 -5.95 -0.65
C ILE A 386 3.10 -5.37 0.76
N PHE A 387 2.48 -4.20 0.86
CA PHE A 387 2.31 -3.45 2.08
C PHE A 387 0.82 -3.32 2.39
N TRP A 388 0.36 -4.12 3.35
CA TRP A 388 -1.04 -4.13 3.78
C TRP A 388 -1.32 -2.98 4.75
N ASN A 389 -2.30 -2.15 4.39
CA ASN A 389 -2.82 -1.03 5.22
C ASN A 389 -1.79 0.00 5.68
N SER A 390 -0.66 0.13 5.00
CA SER A 390 0.26 1.23 5.21
C SER A 390 0.23 2.15 4.01
N TYR A 391 0.23 3.46 4.28
CA TYR A 391 0.60 4.44 3.28
C TYR A 391 1.96 4.06 2.72
N ALA A 392 2.08 4.05 1.40
CA ALA A 392 3.40 4.06 0.80
C ALA A 392 4.04 5.41 1.14
N SER A 393 4.92 5.41 2.15
CA SER A 393 5.92 6.45 2.36
C SER A 393 7.18 5.99 1.63
N VAL A 394 7.28 6.35 0.36
CA VAL A 394 8.49 6.11 -0.43
C VAL A 394 9.14 7.45 -0.74
#